data_AF-A0A316PAQ0-F1
#
_entry.id   AF-A0A316PAQ0-F1
#
_cell.length_a   1.000
_cell.length_b   1.000
_cell.length_c   1.000
_cell.angle_alpha   90.00
_cell.angle_beta   90.00
_cell.angle_gamma   90.00
#
_symmetry.space_group_name_H-M   'P 1'
#
loop_
_entity.id
_entity.type
_entity.pdbx_description
1 polymer ?
#
loop_
_entity_poly.entity_id
_entity_poly.type
_entity_poly.pdbx_seq_one_letter_code
_entity_poly.pdbx_strand_id
1 'polypeptide(L)' 'GRLLKNGGRLWLCYPASRLAECFHAMVESRLQPKRLRLIDGKNGPYLALMECVKGGKTGLIIERN' A
#
# COMPACT_ATOMS: atom_id res chain seq x y z
N GLY A 1 19.96 0.67 -10.29
CA GLY A 1 18.99 -0.32 -10.79
C GLY A 1 17.69 -0.26 -9.99
N ARG A 2 16.56 -0.73 -10.53
CA ARG A 2 15.30 -0.85 -9.75
C ARG A 2 15.34 -2.15 -8.94
N LEU A 3 15.00 -2.09 -7.65
CA LEU A 3 15.17 -3.23 -6.71
C LEU A 3 14.13 -4.36 -6.91
N LEU A 4 12.92 -4.05 -7.40
CA LEU A 4 11.87 -5.04 -7.59
C LEU A 4 11.82 -5.56 -9.03
N LYS A 5 11.83 -6.88 -9.19
CA LYS A 5 11.42 -7.55 -10.43
C LYS A 5 9.90 -7.45 -10.64
N ASN A 6 9.42 -7.70 -11.86
CA ASN A 6 7.98 -7.83 -12.10
C ASN A 6 7.41 -8.98 -11.26
N GLY A 7 6.24 -8.78 -10.66
CA GLY A 7 5.67 -9.68 -9.65
C GLY A 7 6.33 -9.57 -8.27
N GLY A 8 7.40 -8.78 -8.12
CA GLY A 8 8.02 -8.50 -6.83
C GLY A 8 7.10 -7.71 -5.91
N ARG A 9 7.21 -7.96 -4.60
CA ARG A 9 6.36 -7.38 -3.56
C ARG A 9 7.10 -6.32 -2.77
N LEU A 10 6.39 -5.25 -2.43
CA LEU A 10 6.81 -4.24 -1.46
C LEU A 10 5.79 -4.19 -0.34
N TRP A 11 6.30 -4.20 0.89
CA TRP A 11 5.54 -3.98 2.11
C TRP A 11 5.99 -2.67 2.74
N LEU A 12 5.06 -1.83 3.16
CA LEU A 12 5.39 -0.56 3.82
C LEU A 12 4.34 -0.11 4.82
N CYS A 13 4.82 0.66 5.80
CA CYS A 13 4.01 1.38 6.77
C CYS A 13 4.03 2.87 6.40
N TYR A 14 2.87 3.52 6.36
CA TYR A 14 2.77 4.93 5.98
C TYR A 14 1.68 5.64 6.78
N PRO A 15 1.76 6.97 7.01
CA PRO A 15 0.69 7.71 7.66
C PRO A 15 -0.66 7.50 6.95
N ALA A 16 -1.68 7.08 7.71
CA ALA A 16 -3.01 6.84 7.15
C ALA A 16 -3.63 8.10 6.53
N SER A 17 -3.28 9.28 7.06
CA SER A 17 -3.72 10.58 6.54
C SER A 17 -3.22 10.90 5.13
N ARG A 18 -2.17 10.22 4.64
CA ARG A 18 -1.60 10.42 3.29
C ARG A 18 -1.80 9.22 2.37
N LEU A 19 -2.82 8.39 2.64
CA LEU A 19 -3.10 7.18 1.89
C LEU A 19 -3.33 7.45 0.39
N ALA A 20 -4.09 8.51 0.05
CA ALA A 20 -4.39 8.86 -1.33
C ALA A 20 -3.12 9.17 -2.15
N GLU A 21 -2.23 9.99 -1.59
CA GLU A 21 -0.95 10.33 -2.22
C GLU A 21 -0.05 9.10 -2.36
N CYS A 22 -0.02 8.24 -1.33
CA CYS A 22 0.74 7.00 -1.35
C CYS A 22 0.25 6.06 -2.48
N PHE A 23 -1.06 5.86 -2.59
CA PHE A 23 -1.66 5.04 -3.64
C PHE A 23 -1.41 5.61 -5.04
N HIS A 24 -1.51 6.92 -5.20
CA HIS A 24 -1.19 7.57 -6.47
C HIS A 24 0.28 7.31 -6.87
N ALA A 25 1.23 7.56 -5.96
CA ALA A 25 2.66 7.34 -6.21
C ALA A 25 2.99 5.86 -6.51
N MET A 26 2.30 4.93 -5.83
CA MET A 26 2.43 3.49 -6.10
C MET A 26 2.00 3.15 -7.54
N VAL A 27 0.79 3.57 -7.94
CA VAL A 27 0.25 3.27 -9.29
C VAL A 27 1.14 3.86 -10.38
N GLU A 28 1.56 5.12 -10.25
CA GLU A 28 2.51 5.78 -11.16
C GLU A 28 3.83 5.00 -11.27
N SER A 29 4.27 4.40 -10.16
CA SER A 29 5.49 3.57 -10.10
C SER A 29 5.30 2.13 -10.58
N ARG A 30 4.13 1.79 -11.15
CA ARG A 30 3.71 0.41 -11.50
C ARG A 30 3.70 -0.55 -10.32
N LEU A 31 3.52 -0.04 -9.10
CA LEU A 31 3.29 -0.83 -7.89
C LEU A 31 1.79 -0.85 -7.64
N GLN A 32 1.16 -2.00 -7.82
CA GLN A 32 -0.28 -2.11 -7.64
C GLN A 32 -0.59 -2.44 -6.16
N PRO A 33 -1.34 -1.60 -5.41
CA PRO A 33 -1.76 -1.94 -4.06
C PRO A 33 -2.62 -3.20 -4.06
N LYS A 34 -2.31 -4.13 -3.14
CA LYS A 34 -2.99 -5.44 -3.04
C LYS A 34 -3.62 -5.67 -1.67
N ARG A 35 -2.99 -5.21 -0.59
CA ARG A 35 -3.53 -5.30 0.76
C ARG A 35 -3.37 -3.99 1.50
N LEU A 36 -4.39 -3.62 2.26
CA LEU A 36 -4.41 -2.48 3.17
C LEU A 36 -4.94 -2.94 4.52
N ARG A 37 -4.21 -2.65 5.59
CA ARG A 37 -4.70 -2.69 6.96
C ARG A 37 -4.49 -1.32 7.59
N LEU A 38 -5.55 -0.71 8.09
CA LEU A 38 -5.47 0.55 8.82
C LEU A 38 -5.35 0.23 10.30
N ILE A 39 -4.36 0.79 10.99
CA ILE A 39 -4.19 0.64 12.44
C ILE A 39 -4.80 1.83 13.15
N ASP A 40 -5.76 1.56 14.02
CA ASP A 40 -6.46 2.59 14.80
C ASP A 40 -5.65 3.02 16.03
N GLY A 41 -5.67 4.33 16.28
CA GLY A 41 -5.25 4.93 17.53
C GLY A 41 -6.45 5.56 18.23
N LYS A 42 -6.18 6.42 19.22
CA LYS A 42 -7.23 7.06 20.03
C LYS A 42 -8.23 7.90 19.19
N ASN A 43 -7.76 8.51 18.09
CA ASN A 43 -8.55 9.43 17.27
C ASN A 43 -8.84 8.87 15.86
N GLY A 44 -8.84 7.54 15.70
CA GLY A 44 -8.98 6.87 14.41
C GLY A 44 -7.65 6.40 13.81
N PRO A 45 -7.64 6.01 12.52
CA PRO A 45 -6.50 5.36 11.90
C PRO A 45 -5.32 6.31 11.75
N TYR A 46 -4.16 5.91 12.27
CA TYR A 46 -2.93 6.71 12.19
C TYR A 46 -1.87 6.09 11.26
N LEU A 47 -1.92 4.77 11.05
CA LEU A 47 -0.96 4.03 10.26
C LEU A 47 -1.67 3.12 9.25
N ALA A 48 -1.16 3.07 8.03
CA ALA A 48 -1.59 2.13 7.01
C ALA A 48 -0.45 1.14 6.75
N LEU A 49 -0.72 -0.15 6.96
CA LEU A 49 0.14 -1.25 6.53
C LEU A 49 -0.32 -1.68 5.14
N MET A 50 0.60 -1.68 4.18
CA MET A 50 0.27 -1.93 2.78
C MET A 50 1.20 -2.94 2.15
N GLU A 51 0.62 -3.77 1.29
CA GLU A 51 1.35 -4.58 0.32
C GLU A 51 1.04 -4.08 -1.09
N CYS A 52 2.07 -3.97 -1.93
CA CYS A 52 1.91 -3.76 -3.36
C CYS A 52 2.78 -4.70 -4.20
N VAL A 53 2.35 -4.95 -5.44
CA VAL A 53 3.02 -5.86 -6.39
C VAL A 53 3.39 -5.10 -7.65
N LYS A 54 4.66 -5.17 -8.06
CA LYS A 54 5.14 -4.52 -9.28
C LYS A 54 4.57 -5.18 -10.53
N GLY A 55 3.89 -4.39 -11.37
CA GLY A 55 3.18 -4.88 -12.54
C GLY A 55 1.99 -5.79 -12.21
N GLY A 56 1.49 -5.74 -10.97
CA GLY A 56 0.33 -6.52 -10.54
C GLY A 56 -0.97 -6.02 -11.18
N LYS A 57 -1.98 -6.89 -11.23
CA LYS A 57 -3.36 -6.53 -11.60
C LYS A 57 -4.06 -5.82 -10.43
N THR A 58 -5.08 -5.03 -10.76
CA THR A 58 -5.95 -4.33 -9.80
C THR A 58 -6.64 -5.28 -8.82
N GLY A 59 -7.29 -4.71 -7.80
CA GLY A 59 -7.96 -5.44 -6.72
C GLY A 59 -7.23 -5.24 -5.39
N LEU A 60 -7.91 -4.56 -4.45
CA LEU A 60 -7.41 -4.26 -3.12
C LEU A 60 -8.19 -5.10 -2.11
N ILE A 61 -7.48 -5.75 -1.20
CA ILE A 61 -8.05 -6.41 -0.03
C ILE A 61 -7.89 -5.46 1.16
N ILE A 62 -8.99 -5.18 1.85
CA ILE A 62 -8.99 -4.44 3.10
C ILE A 62 -9.07 -5.44 4.25
N GLU A 63 -8.03 -5.47 5.07
CA GLU A 63 -7.96 -6.36 6.23
C GLU A 63 -8.52 -5.65 7.47
N ARG A 64 -9.12 -6.44 8.37
CA ARG A 64 -9.59 -5.95 9.67
C ARG A 64 -8.42 -5.88 10.66
N ASN A 65 -8.54 -4.99 11.64
CA ASN A 65 -7.72 -5.01 12.85
C ASN A 65 -8.16 -6.15 13.78
#